data_AF-A0A135V9C4-F1
#
_entry.id   AF-A0A135V9C4-F1
#
_cell.length_a   1.000
_cell.length_b   1.000
_cell.length_c   1.000
_cell.angle_alpha   90.00
_cell.angle_beta   90.00
_cell.angle_gamma   90.00
#
_symmetry.space_group_name_H-M   'P 1'
#
loop_
_entity.id
_entity.type
_entity.pdbx_description
1 polymer ?
#
loop_
_entity_poly.entity_id
_entity_poly.type
_entity_poly.pdbx_seq_one_letter_code
_entity_poly.pdbx_strand_id
1 'polypeptide(L)'
;MNHAFPLAFFCWIHCDPEEPFPGATDLLRSLISQILLSSNGQIDMDFLTEANLHVVQNLDIQVLWTVFEKLLDRLVSGVFFCMIDGINFLEREVHIRGMCPVMQWLGMLAKDIQARNNGLVFKLMVTSPVTSGYCRIGFPGAIEMALSGNFLSDDQVFNQLRMASFAERAIFPGYGFT
;
A
#
# COMPACT_ATOMS: atom_id res chain seq x y z
N MET A 1 13.71 8.72 18.18
CA MET A 1 12.52 9.46 17.72
C MET A 1 11.61 8.45 17.04
N ASN A 2 10.33 8.40 17.38
CA ASN A 2 9.39 7.50 16.71
C ASN A 2 8.96 8.16 15.39
N HIS A 3 9.41 7.62 14.27
CA HIS A 3 9.06 8.11 12.94
C HIS A 3 7.76 7.46 12.46
N ALA A 4 6.89 8.27 11.84
CA ALA A 4 5.69 7.79 11.17
C ALA A 4 5.93 7.80 9.66
N PHE A 5 5.64 6.69 9.00
CA PHE A 5 5.85 6.47 7.58
C PHE A 5 4.49 6.26 6.91
N PRO A 6 3.93 7.31 6.27
CA PRO A 6 2.70 7.16 5.50
C PRO A 6 3.00 6.38 4.22
N LEU A 7 2.19 5.37 3.94
CA LEU A 7 2.16 4.68 2.66
C LEU A 7 0.74 4.76 2.11
N ALA A 8 0.60 5.06 0.82
CA ALA A 8 -0.70 5.18 0.19
C ALA A 8 -0.73 4.54 -1.20
N PHE A 9 -1.81 3.84 -1.52
CA PHE A 9 -2.08 3.32 -2.84
C PHE A 9 -3.52 3.63 -3.24
N PHE A 10 -3.71 4.36 -4.33
CA PHE A 10 -5.04 4.80 -4.79
C PHE A 10 -5.49 3.96 -5.99
N CYS A 11 -6.28 2.92 -5.74
CA CYS A 11 -6.60 1.91 -6.74
C CYS A 11 -7.20 2.48 -8.04
N TRP A 12 -7.98 3.56 -7.96
CA TRP A 12 -8.57 4.21 -9.15
C TRP A 12 -7.52 4.76 -10.13
N ILE A 13 -6.40 5.28 -9.64
CA ILE A 13 -5.34 5.85 -10.49
C ILE A 13 -4.53 4.74 -11.17
N HIS A 14 -4.54 3.55 -10.57
CA HIS A 14 -3.74 2.39 -10.96
C HIS A 14 -4.58 1.24 -11.54
N CYS A 15 -5.85 1.48 -11.89
CA CYS A 15 -6.74 0.45 -12.44
C CYS A 15 -6.81 0.46 -13.98
N ASP A 16 -6.05 1.32 -14.65
CA ASP A 16 -5.97 1.33 -16.12
C ASP A 16 -5.38 -0.02 -16.60
N PRO A 17 -6.14 -0.82 -17.38
CA PRO A 17 -5.66 -2.09 -17.89
C PRO A 17 -4.52 -1.97 -18.91
N GLU A 18 -4.26 -0.78 -19.46
CA GLU A 18 -3.17 -0.52 -20.40
C GLU A 18 -1.84 -0.20 -19.70
N GLU A 19 -1.85 0.01 -18.38
CA GLU A 19 -0.63 0.17 -17.59
C GLU A 19 0.17 -1.16 -17.59
N PRO A 20 1.50 -1.10 -17.69
CA PRO A 20 2.33 -2.29 -17.89
C PRO A 20 2.26 -3.28 -16.73
N PHE A 21 1.83 -2.84 -15.55
CA PHE A 21 1.78 -3.65 -14.33
C PHE A 21 0.43 -3.49 -13.62
N PRO A 22 -0.58 -4.32 -13.93
CA PRO A 22 -1.87 -4.24 -13.26
C PRO A 22 -1.87 -4.84 -11.84
N GLY A 23 -2.64 -4.24 -10.94
CA GLY A 23 -3.09 -4.86 -9.68
C GLY A 23 -2.02 -5.04 -8.61
N ALA A 24 -1.88 -6.28 -8.12
CA ALA A 24 -1.07 -6.63 -6.94
C ALA A 24 0.41 -6.26 -7.09
N THR A 25 0.94 -6.42 -8.29
CA THR A 25 2.32 -6.10 -8.60
C THR A 25 2.59 -4.60 -8.43
N ASP A 26 1.74 -3.73 -8.98
CA ASP A 26 1.92 -2.28 -8.87
C ASP A 26 1.68 -1.77 -7.47
N LEU A 27 0.71 -2.35 -6.76
CA LEU A 27 0.53 -2.10 -5.32
C LEU A 27 1.83 -2.33 -4.56
N LEU A 28 2.44 -3.51 -4.68
CA LEU A 28 3.68 -3.81 -3.95
C LEU A 28 4.85 -2.93 -4.39
N ARG A 29 5.01 -2.69 -5.70
CA ARG A 29 6.06 -1.79 -6.23
C ARG A 29 5.93 -0.37 -5.67
N SER A 30 4.72 0.17 -5.67
CA SER A 30 4.43 1.51 -5.19
C SER A 30 4.75 1.63 -3.70
N LEU A 31 4.28 0.68 -2.88
CA LEU A 31 4.55 0.72 -1.44
C LEU A 31 6.06 0.53 -1.12
N ILE A 32 6.75 -0.37 -1.82
CA ILE A 32 8.22 -0.54 -1.70
C ILE A 32 8.93 0.78 -2.01
N SER A 33 8.56 1.43 -3.12
CA SER A 33 9.17 2.69 -3.54
C SER A 33 8.96 3.79 -2.49
N GLN A 34 7.77 3.87 -1.91
CA GLN A 34 7.47 4.82 -0.83
C GLN A 34 8.29 4.56 0.43
N ILE A 35 8.51 3.30 0.82
CA ILE A 35 9.40 2.96 1.96
C ILE A 35 10.83 3.43 1.68
N LEU A 36 11.35 3.13 0.49
CA LEU A 36 12.71 3.49 0.10
C LEU A 36 12.90 5.01 0.09
N LEU A 37 11.98 5.75 -0.53
CA LEU A 37 12.02 7.21 -0.58
C LEU A 37 11.90 7.83 0.82
N SER A 38 11.01 7.31 1.66
CA SER A 38 10.79 7.82 3.02
C SER A 38 11.96 7.53 3.97
N SER A 39 12.76 6.51 3.68
CA SER A 39 13.94 6.16 4.47
C SER A 39 15.14 7.07 4.21
N ASN A 40 15.10 7.92 3.17
CA ASN A 40 16.19 8.83 2.78
C ASN A 40 17.58 8.15 2.75
N GLY A 41 17.66 6.91 2.28
CA GLY A 41 18.90 6.13 2.19
C GLY A 41 19.38 5.50 3.50
N GLN A 42 18.56 5.50 4.56
CA GLN A 42 18.91 4.87 5.85
C GLN A 42 18.74 3.35 5.83
N ILE A 43 18.00 2.80 4.87
CA ILE A 43 17.85 1.34 4.73
C ILE A 43 19.03 0.81 3.91
N ASP A 44 19.80 -0.06 4.54
CA ASP A 44 20.81 -0.86 3.88
C ASP A 44 20.15 -1.92 2.97
N MET A 45 20.53 -1.88 1.68
CA MET A 45 19.97 -2.71 0.61
C MET A 45 20.79 -3.97 0.33
N ASP A 46 21.78 -4.29 1.17
CA ASP A 46 22.65 -5.48 1.06
C ASP A 46 21.90 -6.82 1.03
N PHE A 47 20.61 -6.84 1.38
CA PHE A 47 19.75 -8.03 1.27
C PHE A 47 19.28 -8.32 -0.17
N LEU A 48 19.42 -7.36 -1.09
CA LEU A 48 19.13 -7.52 -2.51
C LEU A 48 20.37 -8.07 -3.21
N THR A 49 20.45 -9.39 -3.35
CA THR A 49 21.49 -10.01 -4.17
C THR A 49 21.26 -9.75 -5.66
N GLU A 50 22.28 -9.92 -6.50
CA GLU A 50 22.16 -9.82 -7.97
C GLU A 50 21.08 -10.76 -8.53
N ALA A 51 20.90 -11.94 -7.92
CA ALA A 51 19.81 -12.85 -8.23
C ALA A 51 18.42 -12.26 -7.88
N ASN A 52 18.31 -11.49 -6.79
CA ASN A 52 17.08 -10.78 -6.45
C ASN A 52 16.81 -9.62 -7.42
N LEU A 53 17.84 -8.93 -7.93
CA LEU A 53 17.67 -7.83 -8.89
C LEU A 53 17.06 -8.31 -10.22
N HIS A 54 17.52 -9.45 -10.75
CA HIS A 54 16.95 -10.03 -11.97
C HIS A 54 15.52 -10.53 -11.79
N VAL A 55 15.14 -11.00 -10.60
CA VAL A 55 13.77 -11.46 -10.34
C VAL A 55 12.83 -10.30 -9.97
N VAL A 56 13.35 -9.24 -9.33
CA VAL A 56 12.65 -7.96 -9.17
C VAL A 56 12.38 -7.34 -10.54
N GLN A 57 13.26 -7.51 -11.53
CA GLN A 57 12.99 -7.10 -12.92
C GLN A 57 11.84 -7.89 -13.56
N ASN A 58 11.64 -9.16 -13.16
CA ASN A 58 10.54 -10.00 -13.63
C ASN A 58 9.22 -9.77 -12.88
N LEU A 59 9.21 -8.91 -11.85
CA LEU A 59 8.00 -8.47 -11.15
C LEU A 59 7.17 -9.60 -10.53
N ASP A 60 7.86 -10.64 -10.07
CA ASP A 60 7.24 -11.72 -9.34
C ASP A 60 6.68 -11.20 -8.00
N ILE A 61 5.38 -11.37 -7.79
CA ILE A 61 4.68 -10.95 -6.55
C ILE A 61 5.33 -11.58 -5.32
N GLN A 62 5.75 -12.85 -5.44
CA GLN A 62 6.46 -13.62 -4.42
C GLN A 62 7.94 -13.21 -4.28
N VAL A 63 8.41 -12.20 -4.99
CA VAL A 63 9.68 -11.54 -4.66
C VAL A 63 9.43 -10.17 -4.08
N LEU A 64 8.48 -9.42 -4.64
CA LEU A 64 8.11 -8.09 -4.14
C LEU A 64 7.64 -8.15 -2.67
N TRP A 65 6.83 -9.12 -2.29
CA TRP A 65 6.40 -9.31 -0.89
C TRP A 65 7.59 -9.54 0.08
N THR A 66 8.60 -10.32 -0.29
CA THR A 66 9.79 -10.64 0.52
C THR A 66 10.70 -9.43 0.59
N VAL A 67 10.82 -8.68 -0.50
CA VAL A 67 11.54 -7.40 -0.49
C VAL A 67 10.85 -6.46 0.50
N PHE A 68 9.53 -6.35 0.47
CA PHE A 68 8.77 -5.53 1.40
C PHE A 68 9.01 -5.94 2.87
N GLU A 69 8.92 -7.22 3.20
CA GLU A 69 9.20 -7.72 4.56
C GLU A 69 10.62 -7.40 5.00
N LYS A 70 11.62 -7.68 4.15
CA LYS A 70 13.02 -7.39 4.45
C LYS A 70 13.27 -5.91 4.67
N LEU A 71 12.60 -5.03 3.92
CA LEU A 71 12.68 -3.59 4.14
C LEU A 71 12.15 -3.20 5.53
N LEU A 72 11.02 -3.77 5.94
CA LEU A 72 10.47 -3.54 7.28
C LEU A 72 11.37 -4.12 8.37
N ASP A 73 12.00 -5.28 8.14
CA ASP A 73 12.92 -5.90 9.10
C ASP A 73 14.18 -5.06 9.36
N ARG A 74 14.60 -4.23 8.41
CA ARG A 74 15.71 -3.28 8.62
C ARG A 74 15.33 -2.11 9.52
N LEU A 75 14.04 -1.88 9.74
CA LEU A 75 13.57 -0.76 10.55
C LEU A 75 13.38 -1.20 12.00
N VAL A 76 14.24 -0.67 12.86
CA VAL A 76 14.32 -1.05 14.28
C VAL A 76 13.08 -0.58 15.08
N SER A 77 12.45 0.54 14.68
CA SER A 77 11.24 1.07 15.31
C SER A 77 10.55 2.09 14.42
N GLY A 78 9.23 2.29 14.58
CA GLY A 78 8.46 3.25 13.79
C GLY A 78 7.01 2.83 13.57
N VAL A 79 6.20 3.71 12.99
CA VAL A 79 4.79 3.43 12.69
C VAL A 79 4.55 3.61 11.20
N PHE A 80 4.26 2.51 10.52
CA PHE A 80 3.79 2.49 9.14
C PHE A 80 2.28 2.62 9.11
N PHE A 81 1.77 3.63 8.41
CA PHE A 81 0.35 3.80 8.14
C PHE A 81 0.12 3.56 6.65
N CYS A 82 -0.29 2.35 6.30
CA CYS A 82 -0.59 1.95 4.94
C CYS A 82 -2.08 2.15 4.63
N MET A 83 -2.38 2.93 3.61
CA MET A 83 -3.73 3.14 3.10
C MET A 83 -3.85 2.56 1.69
N ILE A 84 -4.86 1.71 1.49
CA ILE A 84 -5.26 1.22 0.16
C ILE A 84 -6.67 1.74 -0.10
N ASP A 85 -6.78 2.68 -1.04
CA ASP A 85 -8.02 3.42 -1.28
C ASP A 85 -8.76 2.89 -2.52
N GLY A 86 -10.06 2.59 -2.38
CA GLY A 86 -10.91 2.15 -3.49
C GLY A 86 -10.64 0.71 -3.96
N ILE A 87 -10.47 -0.22 -3.03
CA ILE A 87 -10.07 -1.61 -3.34
C ILE A 87 -11.01 -2.34 -4.32
N ASN A 88 -12.28 -1.94 -4.39
CA ASN A 88 -13.26 -2.45 -5.36
C ASN A 88 -12.85 -2.26 -6.83
N PHE A 89 -12.01 -1.25 -7.13
CA PHE A 89 -11.52 -1.04 -8.50
C PHE A 89 -10.59 -2.16 -8.97
N LEU A 90 -10.00 -2.90 -8.05
CA LEU A 90 -9.16 -4.07 -8.36
C LEU A 90 -9.94 -5.40 -8.40
N GLU A 91 -11.26 -5.37 -8.15
CA GLU A 91 -12.12 -6.57 -8.17
C GLU A 91 -12.70 -6.91 -9.55
N ARG A 92 -12.72 -5.97 -10.50
CA ARG A 92 -13.53 -6.04 -11.73
C ARG A 92 -12.75 -6.38 -13.01
N GLU A 93 -12.13 -7.55 -13.04
CA GLU A 93 -11.50 -8.12 -14.25
C GLU A 93 -10.10 -7.55 -14.57
N VAL A 94 -9.24 -8.40 -15.14
CA VAL A 94 -7.78 -8.23 -15.42
C VAL A 94 -6.81 -8.12 -14.22
N HIS A 95 -7.17 -7.45 -13.12
CA HIS A 95 -6.27 -7.20 -11.96
C HIS A 95 -6.26 -8.30 -10.87
N ILE A 96 -7.16 -9.28 -10.99
CA ILE A 96 -7.49 -10.25 -9.94
C ILE A 96 -6.32 -11.18 -9.56
N ARG A 97 -5.40 -11.44 -10.50
CA ARG A 97 -4.31 -12.42 -10.29
C ARG A 97 -3.32 -11.88 -9.25
N GLY A 98 -3.46 -12.36 -8.02
CA GLY A 98 -2.53 -12.10 -6.92
C GLY A 98 -3.07 -11.15 -5.84
N MET A 99 -4.14 -10.39 -6.10
CA MET A 99 -4.67 -9.45 -5.10
C MET A 99 -5.18 -10.15 -3.84
N CYS A 100 -5.95 -11.24 -3.98
CA CYS A 100 -6.43 -11.98 -2.81
C CYS A 100 -5.27 -12.49 -1.92
N PRO A 101 -4.24 -13.19 -2.47
CA PRO A 101 -3.04 -13.54 -1.71
C PRO A 101 -2.33 -12.35 -1.06
N VAL A 102 -2.19 -11.22 -1.77
CA VAL A 102 -1.53 -10.02 -1.23
C VAL A 102 -2.32 -9.42 -0.06
N MET A 103 -3.64 -9.34 -0.16
CA MET A 103 -4.47 -8.82 0.94
C MET A 103 -4.43 -9.73 2.17
N GLN A 104 -4.41 -11.06 1.98
CA GLN A 104 -4.21 -12.02 3.07
C GLN A 104 -2.82 -11.85 3.71
N TRP A 105 -1.78 -11.73 2.87
CA TRP A 105 -0.42 -11.52 3.33
C TRP A 105 -0.27 -10.20 4.12
N LEU A 106 -0.82 -9.08 3.64
CA LEU A 106 -0.83 -7.81 4.38
C LEU A 106 -1.52 -7.94 5.75
N GLY A 107 -2.59 -8.74 5.83
CA GLY A 107 -3.28 -9.04 7.08
C GLY A 107 -2.45 -9.88 8.05
N MET A 108 -1.71 -10.86 7.55
CA MET A 108 -0.76 -11.64 8.35
C MET A 108 0.42 -10.77 8.81
N LEU A 109 1.00 -9.99 7.92
CA LEU A 109 2.12 -9.09 8.20
C LEU A 109 1.80 -8.11 9.34
N ALA A 110 0.60 -7.50 9.32
CA ALA A 110 0.15 -6.61 10.39
C ALA A 110 0.12 -7.32 11.75
N LYS A 111 -0.37 -8.57 11.79
CA LYS A 111 -0.41 -9.38 13.01
C LYS A 111 1.00 -9.78 13.47
N ASP A 112 1.85 -10.20 12.56
CA ASP A 112 3.21 -10.64 12.86
C ASP A 112 4.04 -9.50 13.42
N ILE A 113 3.96 -8.30 12.81
CA ILE A 113 4.63 -7.10 13.32
C ILE A 113 4.12 -6.74 14.72
N GLN A 114 2.80 -6.79 14.93
CA GLN A 114 2.22 -6.55 16.25
C GLN A 114 2.74 -7.57 17.30
N ALA A 115 2.87 -8.85 16.92
CA ALA A 115 3.33 -9.91 17.81
C ALA A 115 4.82 -9.80 18.17
N ARG A 116 5.66 -9.24 17.28
CA ARG A 116 7.10 -9.03 17.54
C ARG A 116 7.36 -8.07 18.70
N ASN A 117 6.44 -7.13 18.96
CA ASN A 117 6.51 -6.17 20.07
C ASN A 117 7.89 -5.47 20.21
N ASN A 118 8.52 -5.15 19.08
CA ASN A 118 9.87 -4.60 19.02
C ASN A 118 9.88 -3.07 18.78
N GLY A 119 8.72 -2.41 18.89
CA GLY A 119 8.56 -0.97 18.62
C GLY A 119 8.24 -0.60 17.17
N LEU A 120 8.18 -1.58 16.26
CA LEU A 120 7.62 -1.40 14.92
C LEU A 120 6.11 -1.65 14.96
N VAL A 121 5.35 -0.79 14.29
CA VAL A 121 3.89 -0.91 14.17
C VAL A 121 3.50 -0.76 12.70
N PHE A 122 2.71 -1.69 12.19
CA PHE A 122 2.16 -1.62 10.84
C PHE A 122 0.62 -1.55 10.92
N LYS A 123 0.06 -0.41 10.52
CA LYS A 123 -1.37 -0.16 10.48
C LYS A 123 -1.84 -0.14 9.04
N LEU A 124 -2.89 -0.88 8.75
CA LEU A 124 -3.47 -0.96 7.42
C LEU A 124 -4.92 -0.45 7.45
N MET A 125 -5.22 0.46 6.54
CA MET A 125 -6.56 0.95 6.26
C MET A 125 -6.89 0.63 4.81
N VAL A 126 -8.01 -0.05 4.59
CA VAL A 126 -8.51 -0.36 3.25
C VAL A 126 -9.87 0.28 3.11
N THR A 127 -10.07 1.07 2.06
CA THR A 127 -11.36 1.74 1.80
C THR A 127 -12.02 1.16 0.56
N SER A 128 -13.34 1.25 0.54
CA SER A 128 -14.14 0.90 -0.62
C SER A 128 -15.44 1.70 -0.61
N PRO A 129 -15.89 2.28 -1.74
CA PRO A 129 -17.20 2.89 -1.87
C PRO A 129 -18.34 1.87 -1.86
N VAL A 130 -18.04 0.58 -2.07
CA VAL A 130 -18.99 -0.54 -2.05
C VAL A 130 -18.43 -1.70 -1.23
N THR A 131 -19.25 -2.68 -0.86
CA THR A 131 -18.73 -3.87 -0.16
C THR A 131 -17.72 -4.61 -1.06
N SER A 132 -16.52 -4.88 -0.53
CA SER A 132 -15.44 -5.61 -1.22
C SER A 132 -15.19 -6.96 -0.55
N GLY A 133 -15.02 -8.01 -1.37
CA GLY A 133 -14.67 -9.35 -0.91
C GLY A 133 -13.25 -9.44 -0.36
N TYR A 134 -12.33 -8.62 -0.88
CA TYR A 134 -10.93 -8.61 -0.44
C TYR A 134 -10.77 -8.18 1.02
N CYS A 135 -11.57 -7.21 1.49
CA CYS A 135 -11.55 -6.79 2.89
C CYS A 135 -11.90 -7.94 3.84
N ARG A 136 -12.91 -8.74 3.50
CA ARG A 136 -13.38 -9.85 4.34
C ARG A 136 -12.38 -11.01 4.37
N ILE A 137 -11.78 -11.33 3.23
CA ILE A 137 -10.84 -12.44 3.11
C ILE A 137 -9.49 -12.09 3.74
N GLY A 138 -8.98 -10.88 3.52
CA GLY A 138 -7.70 -10.44 4.07
C GLY A 138 -7.75 -10.18 5.57
N PHE A 139 -8.89 -9.69 6.08
CA PHE A 139 -8.98 -9.18 7.45
C PHE A 139 -10.25 -9.65 8.18
N PRO A 140 -10.38 -10.96 8.48
CA PRO A 140 -11.57 -11.52 9.10
C PRO A 140 -11.86 -10.98 10.53
N GLY A 141 -10.92 -10.27 11.14
CA GLY A 141 -11.08 -9.62 12.45
C GLY A 141 -10.85 -8.10 12.43
N ALA A 142 -10.85 -7.46 11.25
CA ALA A 142 -10.71 -6.01 11.17
C ALA A 142 -11.96 -5.29 11.66
N ILE A 143 -11.76 -4.05 12.11
CA ILE A 143 -12.85 -3.12 12.38
C ILE A 143 -13.34 -2.60 11.02
N GLU A 144 -14.54 -2.99 10.62
CA GLU A 144 -15.22 -2.42 9.44
C GLU A 144 -16.01 -1.18 9.86
N MET A 145 -15.72 -0.04 9.24
CA MET A 145 -16.46 1.20 9.45
C MET A 145 -17.23 1.56 8.18
N ALA A 146 -18.55 1.45 8.23
CA ALA A 146 -19.41 1.89 7.14
C ALA A 146 -19.75 3.38 7.32
N LEU A 147 -19.37 4.20 6.35
CA LEU A 147 -19.75 5.61 6.30
C LEU A 147 -21.04 5.75 5.48
N SER A 148 -22.08 6.35 6.06
CA SER A 148 -23.34 6.56 5.36
C SER A 148 -23.18 7.57 4.22
N GLY A 149 -23.75 7.27 3.04
CA GLY A 149 -23.58 8.01 1.78
C GLY A 149 -24.06 9.48 1.77
N ASN A 150 -24.69 9.95 2.85
CA ASN A 150 -25.04 11.37 3.04
C ASN A 150 -23.81 12.29 3.15
N PHE A 151 -22.59 11.73 3.23
CA PHE A 151 -21.34 12.49 3.20
C PHE A 151 -20.83 12.78 1.78
N LEU A 152 -21.38 12.11 0.74
CA LEU A 152 -20.90 12.17 -0.64
C LEU A 152 -21.85 12.91 -1.59
N SER A 153 -23.04 13.31 -1.13
CA SER A 153 -24.08 13.90 -1.98
C SER A 153 -23.88 15.37 -2.34
N ASP A 154 -23.05 16.11 -1.59
CA ASP A 154 -22.97 17.58 -1.76
C ASP A 154 -21.73 18.07 -2.52
N ASP A 155 -20.74 17.23 -2.84
CA ASP A 155 -19.43 17.75 -3.27
C ASP A 155 -18.62 16.83 -4.21
N GLN A 156 -19.27 16.27 -5.24
CA GLN A 156 -18.60 15.41 -6.23
C GLN A 156 -17.42 16.08 -6.97
N VAL A 157 -17.38 17.41 -7.02
CA VAL A 157 -16.28 18.19 -7.60
C VAL A 157 -15.14 18.46 -6.59
N PHE A 158 -15.43 18.45 -5.29
CA PHE A 158 -14.47 18.82 -4.24
C PHE A 158 -13.39 17.76 -4.00
N ASN A 159 -13.69 16.49 -4.28
CA ASN A 159 -12.79 15.37 -3.97
C ASN A 159 -11.71 15.11 -5.02
N GLN A 160 -11.96 15.38 -6.31
CA GLN A 160 -11.04 14.99 -7.39
C GLN A 160 -9.72 15.76 -7.35
N LEU A 161 -9.78 17.10 -7.28
CA LEU A 161 -8.58 17.95 -7.28
C LEU A 161 -7.83 17.90 -5.95
N ARG A 162 -8.54 17.73 -4.83
CA ARG A 162 -7.90 17.62 -3.51
C ARG A 162 -7.22 16.28 -3.32
N MET A 163 -7.84 15.15 -3.68
CA MET A 163 -7.19 13.84 -3.52
C MET A 163 -5.97 13.71 -4.43
N ALA A 164 -6.01 14.24 -5.66
CA ALA A 164 -4.83 14.36 -6.50
C ALA A 164 -3.71 15.18 -5.84
N SER A 165 -4.05 16.35 -5.26
CA SER A 165 -3.06 17.18 -4.55
C SER A 165 -2.50 16.54 -3.26
N PHE A 166 -3.30 15.70 -2.58
CA PHE A 166 -2.84 14.94 -1.42
C PHE A 166 -1.93 13.78 -1.83
N ALA A 167 -2.26 13.06 -2.91
CA ALA A 167 -1.41 12.04 -3.49
C ALA A 167 -0.07 12.62 -3.95
N GLU A 168 -0.08 13.74 -4.69
CA GLU A 168 1.15 14.42 -5.10
C GLU A 168 2.03 14.86 -3.92
N ARG A 169 1.43 15.39 -2.85
CA ARG A 169 2.17 15.83 -1.65
C ARG A 169 2.68 14.67 -0.80
N ALA A 170 1.99 13.54 -0.79
CA ALA A 170 2.43 12.34 -0.10
C ALA A 170 3.56 11.62 -0.85
N ILE A 171 3.56 11.70 -2.19
CA ILE A 171 4.56 11.04 -3.05
C ILE A 171 5.81 11.93 -3.24
N PHE A 172 5.66 13.26 -3.26
CA PHE A 172 6.76 14.22 -3.42
C PHE A 172 6.75 15.30 -2.33
N PRO A 173 7.33 15.04 -1.15
CA PRO A 173 7.40 16.04 -0.08
C PRO A 173 8.53 17.04 -0.41
N GLY A 174 8.28 18.03 -1.27
CA GLY A 174 9.30 19.04 -1.54
C GLY A 174 9.03 20.09 -2.62
N TYR A 175 8.07 19.88 -3.54
CA TYR A 175 7.77 20.88 -4.56
C TYR A 175 6.54 21.71 -4.17
N GLY A 176 6.78 22.75 -3.37
CA GLY A 176 5.85 23.86 -3.24
C GLY A 176 6.04 24.83 -4.40
N PHE A 177 4.99 25.07 -5.18
CA PHE A 177 4.95 26.16 -6.15
C PHE A 177 5.03 27.51 -5.41
N THR A 178 6.07 28.30 -5.72
CA THR A 178 6.08 29.76 -5.55
C THR A 178 5.15 30.42 -6.55
#